data_AF-A0A2P5YU51-F1
#
_entry.id   AF-A0A2P5YU51-F1
#
_cell.length_a   1.000
_cell.length_b   1.000
_cell.length_c   1.000
_cell.angle_alpha   90.00
_cell.angle_beta   90.00
_cell.angle_gamma   90.00
#
_symmetry.space_group_name_H-M   'P 1'
#
loop_
_entity.id
_entity.type
_entity.pdbx_description
1 polymer ?
#
loop_
_entity_poly.entity_id
_entity_poly.type
_entity_poly.pdbx_seq_one_letter_code
_entity_poly.pdbx_strand_id
1 'polypeptide(L)' 'MASCDKICKVLDIYEERLSKNKYLAGDFFSLVDLSHLPFTQYLVGQMGKEYMTTSRKHVSAWWDDISSRPS' A
#
# COMPACT_ATOMS: atom_id res chain seq x y z
N MET A 1 17.58 10.71 3.29
CA MET A 1 16.45 11.26 2.50
C MET A 1 16.18 10.44 1.23
N ALA A 2 17.18 10.05 0.43
CA ALA A 2 17.00 9.35 -0.85
C ALA A 2 16.16 8.03 -0.85
N SER A 3 16.03 7.34 0.28
CA SER A 3 15.24 6.08 0.35
C SER A 3 13.73 6.34 0.42
N CYS A 4 13.30 7.44 1.07
CA CYS A 4 11.88 7.81 1.14
C CYS A 4 11.34 8.21 -0.24
N ASP A 5 12.15 8.92 -1.04
CA ASP A 5 11.74 9.37 -2.37
C ASP A 5 11.47 8.21 -3.31
N LYS A 6 12.26 7.12 -3.20
CA LYS A 6 12.01 5.89 -3.97
C LYS A 6 10.71 5.24 -3.56
N ILE A 7 10.41 5.19 -2.25
CA ILE A 7 9.16 4.63 -1.75
C ILE A 7 7.97 5.48 -2.20
N CYS A 8 8.06 6.81 -2.13
CA CYS A 8 7.02 7.70 -2.66
C CYS A 8 6.69 7.37 -4.12
N LYS A 9 7.70 7.23 -4.97
CA LYS A 9 7.51 6.88 -6.39
C LYS A 9 6.83 5.53 -6.58
N VAL A 10 7.19 4.53 -5.78
CA VAL A 10 6.52 3.22 -5.82
C VAL A 10 5.06 3.35 -5.41
N LEU A 11 4.77 4.12 -4.36
CA LEU A 11 3.40 4.37 -3.91
C LEU A 11 2.59 5.19 -4.93
N ASP A 12 3.22 6.08 -5.70
CA ASP A 12 2.56 6.79 -6.81
C ASP A 12 2.16 5.83 -7.94
N ILE A 13 3.00 4.83 -8.25
CA ILE A 13 2.66 3.77 -9.20
C ILE A 13 1.50 2.91 -8.66
N TYR A 14 1.48 2.64 -7.36
CA TYR A 14 0.37 1.90 -6.74
C TYR A 14 -0.92 2.70 -6.81
N GLU A 15 -0.88 4.00 -6.54
CA GLU A 15 -2.05 4.87 -6.63
C GLU A 15 -2.65 4.82 -8.04
N GLU A 16 -1.82 4.93 -9.09
CA GLU A 16 -2.31 4.82 -10.47
C GLU A 16 -2.91 3.43 -10.74
N ARG A 17 -2.24 2.36 -10.30
CA ARG A 17 -2.71 0.99 -10.52
C ARG A 17 -4.02 0.69 -9.78
N LEU A 18 -4.13 1.15 -8.54
CA LEU A 18 -5.29 0.98 -7.66
C LEU A 18 -6.44 1.93 -8.01
N SER A 19 -6.19 2.97 -8.80
CA SER A 19 -7.26 3.76 -9.41
C SER A 19 -8.04 2.98 -10.48
N LYS A 20 -7.40 1.96 -11.08
CA LYS A 20 -7.96 1.13 -12.16
C LYS A 20 -8.39 -0.26 -11.69
N ASN A 21 -7.78 -0.78 -10.63
CA ASN A 21 -7.99 -2.14 -10.12
C ASN A 21 -8.19 -2.09 -8.61
N LYS A 22 -8.95 -3.04 -8.05
CA LYS A 22 -9.17 -3.08 -6.59
C LYS A 22 -7.90 -3.48 -5.81
N TYR A 23 -7.08 -4.34 -6.38
CA TYR A 23 -5.86 -4.89 -5.78
C TYR A 23 -4.66 -4.74 -6.71
N LEU A 24 -3.45 -4.95 -6.19
CA LEU A 24 -2.23 -4.84 -6.98
C LEU A 24 -2.18 -5.89 -8.09
N ALA A 25 -2.75 -7.08 -7.91
CA ALA A 25 -2.80 -8.08 -8.99
C ALA A 25 -3.98 -7.92 -9.97
N GLY A 26 -4.93 -7.03 -9.71
CA GLY A 26 -6.16 -6.90 -10.49
C GLY A 26 -7.39 -6.81 -9.59
N ASP A 27 -8.47 -7.51 -9.94
CA ASP A 27 -9.76 -7.37 -9.26
C ASP A 27 -9.93 -8.29 -8.04
N PHE A 28 -8.99 -9.22 -7.81
CA PHE A 28 -9.02 -10.15 -6.69
C PHE A 28 -7.76 -10.04 -5.82
N PHE A 29 -7.96 -10.23 -4.52
CA PHE A 29 -6.87 -10.30 -3.55
C PHE A 29 -5.97 -11.51 -3.86
N SER A 30 -4.66 -11.29 -3.86
CA SER A 30 -3.69 -12.30 -4.29
C SER A 30 -2.44 -12.34 -3.41
N LEU A 31 -1.52 -13.26 -3.73
CA LEU A 31 -0.21 -13.35 -3.10
C LEU A 31 0.59 -12.03 -3.22
N VAL A 32 0.38 -11.25 -4.29
CA VAL A 32 1.05 -9.96 -4.48
C VAL A 32 0.70 -9.03 -3.32
N ASP A 33 -0.59 -8.88 -3.01
CA ASP A 33 -1.06 -8.02 -1.93
C ASP A 33 -0.59 -8.52 -0.56
N LEU A 34 -0.63 -9.84 -0.33
CA LEU A 34 -0.20 -10.46 0.92
C LEU A 34 1.30 -10.24 1.18
N SER A 35 2.14 -10.36 0.15
CA SER A 35 3.58 -10.15 0.27
C SER A 35 3.96 -8.72 0.69
N HIS A 36 3.05 -7.75 0.51
CA HIS A 36 3.27 -6.35 0.83
C HIS A 36 2.77 -5.97 2.24
N LEU A 37 2.03 -6.85 2.92
CA LEU A 37 1.52 -6.63 4.29
C LEU A 37 2.64 -6.33 5.29
N PRO A 38 3.70 -7.16 5.46
CA PRO A 38 4.69 -6.94 6.50
C PRO A 38 5.44 -5.61 6.33
N PHE A 39 5.76 -5.26 5.09
CA PHE A 39 6.46 -4.02 4.77
C PHE A 39 5.57 -2.79 5.06
N THR A 40 4.31 -2.84 4.63
CA THR A 40 3.40 -1.70 4.77
C THR A 40 3.00 -1.51 6.24
N GLN A 41 2.82 -2.59 7.01
CA GLN A 41 2.61 -2.53 8.47
C GLN A 41 3.79 -1.88 9.19
N TYR A 42 5.02 -2.24 8.82
CA TYR A 42 6.23 -1.63 9.37
C TYR A 42 6.30 -0.12 9.03
N LEU A 43 5.95 0.24 7.80
CA LEU A 43 5.97 1.62 7.32
C LEU A 43 4.94 2.52 8.02
N VAL A 44 3.71 2.01 8.18
CA VAL A 44 2.60 2.74 8.82
C VAL A 44 2.78 2.78 10.34
N GLY A 45 3.08 1.64 10.98
CA GLY A 45 3.15 1.53 12.44
C GLY A 45 4.51 1.95 13.03
N GLN A 46 5.57 1.19 12.73
CA GLN A 46 6.85 1.35 13.44
C GLN A 46 7.67 2.56 12.94
N MET A 47 7.57 2.90 11.67
CA MET A 47 8.28 4.05 11.10
C MET A 47 7.55 5.39 11.27
N GLY A 48 6.28 5.38 11.71
CA GLY A 48 5.45 6.58 11.81
C GLY A 48 5.25 7.29 10.47
N LYS A 49 5.34 6.56 9.34
CA LYS A 49 5.20 7.11 7.98
C LYS A 49 3.83 6.83 7.37
N GLU A 50 2.82 6.73 8.21
CA GLU A 50 1.42 6.57 7.81
C GLU A 50 0.98 7.61 6.78
N TYR A 51 1.48 8.85 6.86
CA TYR A 51 1.18 9.89 5.87
C TYR A 51 1.49 9.48 4.43
N MET A 52 2.44 8.55 4.21
CA MET A 52 2.78 8.08 2.86
C MET A 52 1.68 7.21 2.25
N THR A 53 0.92 6.47 3.05
CA THR A 53 -0.25 5.72 2.59
C THR A 53 -1.51 6.58 2.62
N THR A 54 -1.75 7.35 3.67
CA THR A 54 -2.98 8.14 3.83
C THR A 54 -3.07 9.36 2.92
N SER A 55 -1.95 9.87 2.40
CA SER A 55 -1.96 10.95 1.38
C SER A 55 -2.42 10.49 -0.01
N ARG A 56 -2.62 9.19 -0.20
CA ARG A 56 -2.97 8.55 -1.48
C ARG A 56 -4.27 7.78 -1.31
N LYS A 57 -5.34 8.23 -1.96
CA LYS A 57 -6.70 7.75 -1.69
C LYS A 57 -6.85 6.27 -1.97
N HIS A 58 -6.35 5.80 -3.12
CA HIS A 58 -6.51 4.41 -3.53
C HIS A 58 -5.56 3.48 -2.75
N VAL A 59 -4.33 3.92 -2.47
CA VAL A 59 -3.39 3.20 -1.60
C VAL A 59 -3.94 3.07 -0.18
N SER A 60 -4.50 4.14 0.39
CA SER A 60 -5.10 4.09 1.73
C SER A 60 -6.26 3.10 1.79
N ALA A 61 -7.18 3.15 0.83
CA ALA A 61 -8.31 2.23 0.78
C ALA A 61 -7.89 0.76 0.59
N TRP A 62 -6.88 0.53 -0.26
CA TRP A 62 -6.27 -0.79 -0.42
C TRP A 62 -5.65 -1.29 0.88
N TRP A 63 -4.89 -0.42 1.57
CA TRP A 63 -4.25 -0.76 2.85
C TRP A 63 -5.28 -1.13 3.91
N ASP A 64 -6.36 -0.36 4.04
CA ASP A 64 -7.43 -0.62 5.01
C ASP A 64 -8.12 -1.98 4.73
N ASP A 65 -8.37 -2.32 3.46
CA ASP A 65 -8.97 -3.60 3.08
C ASP A 65 -8.03 -4.78 3.37
N ILE A 66 -6.76 -4.71 2.97
CA ILE A 66 -5.86 -5.86 3.14
C ILE A 66 -5.40 -6.06 4.59
N SER A 67 -5.25 -4.98 5.37
CA SER A 67 -4.73 -5.04 6.75
C SER A 67 -5.80 -5.45 7.77
N SER A 68 -7.08 -5.30 7.46
CA SER A 68 -8.20 -5.69 8.33
C SER A 68 -8.66 -7.14 8.14
N ARG A 69 -8.09 -7.87 7.18
CA ARG A 69 -8.49 -9.26 6.89
C ARG A 69 -8.09 -10.19 8.03
N PRO A 70 -9.00 -11.06 8.51
CA PRO A 70 -8.62 -12.15 9.40
C PRO A 70 -7.68 -13.12 8.68
N SER A 71 -6.65 -13.58 9.40
CA SER A 71 -5.65 -14.54 8.92
C SER A 71 -6.22 -15.94 8.72
#